data_AF-A0A3P9D0H4-F1
#
_entry.id   AF-A0A3P9D0H4-F1
#
_cell.length_a   1.000
_cell.length_b   1.000
_cell.length_c   1.000
_cell.angle_alpha   90.00
_cell.angle_beta   90.00
_cell.angle_gamma   90.00
#
_symmetry.space_group_name_H-M   'P 1'
#
loop_
_entity.id
_entity.type
_entity.pdbx_description
1 polymer ?
#
loop_
_entity_poly.entity_id
_entity_poly.type
_entity_poly.pdbx_seq_one_letter_code
_entity_poly.pdbx_strand_id
1 'polypeptide(L)'
;MFPEENSCYSYEECKATADWLLAQTDTRPTVGIVCGSGLGGLADLLKDQVAFNYKDIPNFPQSTVHGHAGKLVFGHLKGRPCVCMQGRFHLYEGYSIQKITLPMRIFKMLGVETVMLTNAAGGLNHDFKMGDIMIIKDHLNLPGFAGINPLNGPNDERFGVRFQCMSDAYDRELQQLAMDVGQDLGYGDFLKEGVYCVLGGPTFETIAEGRMLHRLGADAVGMSTAHEVIVARHCGMRVFALSLITNQVVMNYDSEERANHEEVLQVGRQRAAQLERLVSTMVTKIVHNNDGLRD
;
A
#
# COMPACT_ATOMS: atom_id res chain seq x y z
N MET A 1 -19.30 14.97 28.62
CA MET A 1 -17.91 14.53 28.73
C MET A 1 -17.67 13.58 27.57
N PHE A 2 -17.11 14.08 26.48
CA PHE A 2 -16.74 13.22 25.35
C PHE A 2 -15.51 12.40 25.79
N PRO A 3 -15.42 11.10 25.46
CA PRO A 3 -14.26 10.29 25.84
C PRO A 3 -12.99 10.89 25.23
N GLU A 4 -11.93 10.98 26.01
CA GLU A 4 -10.58 11.44 25.61
C GLU A 4 -9.85 10.44 24.68
N GLU A 5 -10.55 9.72 23.82
CA GLU A 5 -9.97 8.66 22.96
C GLU A 5 -9.79 9.05 21.49
N ASN A 6 -9.96 10.34 21.14
CA ASN A 6 -9.59 10.88 19.83
C ASN A 6 -8.18 11.47 19.83
N SER A 7 -7.20 10.71 20.32
CA SER A 7 -5.79 11.04 20.07
C SER A 7 -5.52 10.86 18.57
N CYS A 8 -5.70 11.92 17.79
CA CYS A 8 -5.03 12.04 16.51
C CYS A 8 -3.54 12.04 16.81
N TYR A 9 -2.80 11.03 16.33
CA TYR A 9 -1.35 10.97 16.49
C TYR A 9 -0.74 12.30 16.07
N SER A 10 -0.19 12.99 17.06
CA SER A 10 0.41 14.30 16.89
C SER A 10 1.65 14.21 16.01
N TYR A 11 2.01 15.33 15.40
CA TYR A 11 3.29 15.46 14.71
C TYR A 11 4.46 15.06 15.62
N GLU A 12 4.41 15.43 16.90
CA GLU A 12 5.49 15.11 17.85
C GLU A 12 5.60 13.62 18.15
N GLU A 13 4.49 12.89 18.24
CA GLU A 13 4.52 11.43 18.40
C GLU A 13 5.09 10.73 17.16
N CYS A 14 4.68 11.17 15.96
CA CYS A 14 5.25 10.66 14.71
C CYS A 14 6.76 10.94 14.65
N LYS A 15 7.16 12.16 15.03
CA LYS A 15 8.56 12.61 15.02
C LYS A 15 9.38 11.82 16.03
N ALA A 16 8.89 11.62 17.24
CA ALA A 16 9.56 10.82 18.27
C ALA A 16 9.79 9.38 17.80
N THR A 17 8.80 8.76 17.13
CA THR A 17 8.97 7.42 16.55
C THR A 17 10.00 7.43 15.42
N ALA A 18 9.97 8.42 14.53
CA ALA A 18 10.95 8.54 13.44
C ALA A 18 12.38 8.78 13.96
N ASP A 19 12.55 9.69 14.93
CA ASP A 19 13.85 9.97 15.56
C ASP A 19 14.39 8.73 16.27
N TRP A 20 13.54 7.98 16.96
CA TRP A 20 13.91 6.71 17.58
C TRP A 20 14.42 5.73 16.52
N LEU A 21 13.70 5.53 15.42
CA LEU A 21 14.12 4.66 14.32
C LEU A 21 15.47 5.10 13.71
N LEU A 22 15.63 6.40 13.43
CA LEU A 22 16.86 6.97 12.84
C LEU A 22 18.08 6.85 13.76
N ALA A 23 17.87 6.75 15.08
CA ALA A 23 18.94 6.49 16.04
C ALA A 23 19.36 5.00 16.09
N GLN A 24 18.50 4.08 15.62
CA GLN A 24 18.79 2.64 15.63
C GLN A 24 19.37 2.12 14.30
N THR A 25 19.44 2.94 13.25
CA THR A 25 19.98 2.53 11.94
C THR A 25 20.64 3.69 11.21
N ASP A 26 21.71 3.39 10.47
CA ASP A 26 22.37 4.36 9.58
C ASP A 26 21.66 4.50 8.23
N THR A 27 20.72 3.61 7.92
CA THR A 27 19.96 3.68 6.65
C THR A 27 19.07 4.92 6.64
N ARG A 28 19.12 5.70 5.55
CA ARG A 28 18.25 6.86 5.32
C ARG A 28 17.37 6.58 4.11
N PRO A 29 16.18 5.98 4.32
CA PRO A 29 15.39 5.46 3.22
C PRO A 29 14.81 6.59 2.38
N THR A 30 14.89 6.44 1.06
CA THR A 30 14.23 7.35 0.11
C THR A 30 13.01 6.70 -0.53
N VAL A 31 12.92 5.37 -0.47
CA VAL A 31 11.77 4.58 -0.93
C VAL A 31 11.16 3.79 0.23
N GLY A 32 9.86 3.98 0.44
CA GLY A 32 9.07 3.15 1.36
C GLY A 32 8.32 2.07 0.58
N ILE A 33 8.30 0.84 1.07
CA ILE A 33 7.59 -0.27 0.44
C ILE A 33 6.63 -0.88 1.46
N VAL A 34 5.36 -1.04 1.10
CA VAL A 34 4.37 -1.72 1.97
C VAL A 34 3.95 -3.04 1.34
N CYS A 35 4.34 -4.12 2.01
CA CYS A 35 4.08 -5.48 1.56
C CYS A 35 2.67 -5.91 1.99
N GLY A 36 1.80 -6.16 1.02
CA GLY A 36 0.47 -6.74 1.23
C GLY A 36 0.51 -8.24 1.55
N SER A 37 -0.67 -8.82 1.72
CA SER A 37 -0.84 -10.26 1.98
C SER A 37 -0.19 -11.10 0.85
N GLY A 38 0.68 -12.03 1.23
CA GLY A 38 1.41 -12.89 0.29
C GLY A 38 2.63 -12.24 -0.38
N LEU A 39 2.97 -10.99 -0.05
CA LEU A 39 4.04 -10.20 -0.69
C LEU A 39 5.18 -9.84 0.26
N GLY A 40 5.27 -10.52 1.41
CA GLY A 40 6.29 -10.25 2.44
C GLY A 40 7.73 -10.50 1.99
N GLY A 41 7.96 -11.31 0.95
CA GLY A 41 9.30 -11.64 0.44
C GLY A 41 10.06 -10.45 -0.16
N LEU A 42 9.36 -9.36 -0.51
CA LEU A 42 9.99 -8.11 -0.94
C LEU A 42 10.96 -7.54 0.12
N ALA A 43 10.64 -7.68 1.40
CA ALA A 43 11.51 -7.25 2.49
C ALA A 43 12.79 -8.10 2.56
N ASP A 44 12.70 -9.39 2.21
CA ASP A 44 13.81 -10.34 2.29
C ASP A 44 14.87 -10.08 1.20
N LEU A 45 14.51 -9.34 0.13
CA LEU A 45 15.44 -8.92 -0.92
C LEU A 45 16.37 -7.78 -0.51
N LEU A 46 16.08 -7.09 0.59
CA LEU A 46 16.93 -6.01 1.09
C LEU A 46 18.28 -6.58 1.53
N LYS A 47 19.36 -5.88 1.19
CA LYS A 47 20.70 -6.13 1.73
C LYS A 47 20.95 -5.26 2.96
N ASP A 48 21.88 -5.70 3.81
CA ASP A 48 22.33 -4.97 5.00
C ASP A 48 21.17 -4.59 5.93
N GLN A 49 20.33 -5.60 6.23
CA GLN A 49 19.04 -5.37 6.89
C GLN A 49 19.18 -4.98 8.35
N VAL A 50 18.39 -3.98 8.76
CA VAL A 50 18.06 -3.72 10.17
C VAL A 50 16.56 -3.84 10.31
N ALA A 51 16.10 -4.82 11.07
CA ALA A 51 14.67 -5.15 11.22
C ALA A 51 14.18 -4.89 12.64
N PHE A 52 13.02 -4.26 12.75
CA PHE A 52 12.33 -3.95 14.01
C PHE A 52 10.97 -4.65 14.02
N ASN A 53 10.61 -5.37 15.09
CA ASN A 53 9.23 -5.83 15.23
C ASN A 53 8.36 -4.63 15.57
N TYR A 54 7.14 -4.55 15.03
CA TYR A 54 6.23 -3.43 15.27
C TYR A 54 5.96 -3.18 16.76
N LYS A 55 5.89 -4.26 17.56
CA LYS A 55 5.70 -4.18 19.01
C LYS A 55 6.84 -3.46 19.77
N ASP A 56 8.02 -3.40 19.18
CA ASP A 56 9.21 -2.79 19.77
C ASP A 56 9.38 -1.32 19.33
N ILE A 57 8.57 -0.86 18.37
CA ILE A 57 8.61 0.52 17.83
C ILE A 57 7.62 1.39 18.62
N PRO A 58 8.06 2.52 19.20
CA PRO A 58 7.17 3.42 19.93
C PRO A 58 5.98 3.88 19.08
N ASN A 59 4.78 3.91 19.67
CA ASN A 59 3.52 4.37 19.06
C ASN A 59 3.05 3.58 17.82
N PHE A 60 3.77 2.54 17.41
CA PHE A 60 3.47 1.81 16.18
C PHE A 60 2.30 0.82 16.39
N PRO A 61 1.40 0.65 15.40
CA PRO A 61 0.34 -0.34 15.51
C PRO A 61 0.89 -1.77 15.47
N GLN A 62 0.12 -2.74 15.97
CA GLN A 62 0.47 -4.15 15.89
C GLN A 62 -0.36 -4.82 14.79
N SER A 63 0.20 -5.81 14.10
CA SER A 63 -0.55 -6.54 13.07
C SER A 63 -1.14 -7.80 13.68
N THR A 64 -2.43 -8.06 13.43
CA THR A 64 -3.16 -9.21 13.98
C THR A 64 -3.55 -10.23 12.91
N VAL A 65 -3.34 -9.90 11.63
CA VAL A 65 -3.73 -10.72 10.48
C VAL A 65 -2.67 -11.77 10.18
N HIS A 66 -3.11 -13.01 9.96
CA HIS A 66 -2.23 -14.10 9.55
C HIS A 66 -1.54 -13.78 8.21
N GLY A 67 -0.24 -14.08 8.10
CA GLY A 67 0.57 -13.75 6.92
C GLY A 67 1.22 -12.37 6.95
N HIS A 68 0.96 -11.54 7.97
CA HIS A 68 1.68 -10.30 8.21
C HIS A 68 2.74 -10.53 9.31
N ALA A 69 4.02 -10.48 8.95
CA ALA A 69 5.13 -10.77 9.87
C ALA A 69 5.28 -9.73 10.99
N GLY A 70 4.78 -8.51 10.76
CA GLY A 70 4.77 -7.45 11.77
C GLY A 70 6.15 -6.82 11.99
N LYS A 71 6.89 -6.58 10.91
CA LYS A 71 8.26 -6.04 10.96
C LYS A 71 8.47 -4.84 10.05
N LEU A 72 9.24 -3.88 10.51
CA LEU A 72 9.76 -2.76 9.73
C LEU A 72 11.24 -3.05 9.40
N VAL A 73 11.56 -3.20 8.12
CA VAL A 73 12.87 -3.65 7.65
C VAL A 73 13.54 -2.54 6.86
N PHE A 74 14.64 -2.01 7.37
CA PHE A 74 15.51 -1.08 6.67
C PHE A 74 16.59 -1.86 5.92
N GLY A 75 17.03 -1.35 4.78
CA GLY A 75 18.16 -1.92 4.06
C GLY A 75 18.30 -1.33 2.66
N HIS A 76 19.04 -2.01 1.79
CA HIS A 76 19.31 -1.56 0.43
C HIS A 76 18.71 -2.52 -0.60
N LEU A 77 17.79 -2.01 -1.43
CA LEU A 77 17.31 -2.74 -2.60
C LEU A 77 18.11 -2.29 -3.81
N LYS A 78 19.01 -3.16 -4.29
CA LYS A 78 19.88 -2.87 -5.45
C LYS A 78 20.64 -1.55 -5.31
N GLY A 79 21.11 -1.23 -4.09
CA GLY A 79 21.84 -0.01 -3.78
C GLY A 79 20.99 1.20 -3.42
N ARG A 80 19.65 1.13 -3.54
CA ARG A 80 18.75 2.20 -3.09
C ARG A 80 18.34 1.97 -1.63
N PRO A 81 18.52 2.97 -0.73
CA PRO A 81 18.12 2.82 0.66
C PRO A 81 16.59 2.82 0.76
N CYS A 82 16.06 1.76 1.36
CA CYS A 82 14.63 1.48 1.44
C CYS A 82 14.21 1.16 2.88
N VAL A 83 12.92 1.38 3.16
CA VAL A 83 12.24 0.87 4.34
C VAL A 83 11.02 0.07 3.91
N CYS A 84 10.91 -1.18 4.37
CA CYS A 84 9.85 -2.12 4.02
C CYS A 84 8.98 -2.42 5.23
N MET A 85 7.68 -2.20 5.11
CA MET A 85 6.68 -2.75 6.03
C MET A 85 6.36 -4.19 5.60
N GLN A 86 6.83 -5.17 6.37
CA GLN A 86 6.50 -6.59 6.19
C GLN A 86 5.16 -6.87 6.89
N GLY A 87 4.12 -6.40 6.22
CA GLY A 87 2.75 -6.44 6.64
C GLY A 87 2.18 -5.08 7.03
N ARG A 88 0.86 -4.94 6.98
CA ARG A 88 0.15 -3.67 7.16
C ARG A 88 -0.97 -3.81 8.18
N PHE A 89 -1.73 -2.73 8.33
CA PHE A 89 -2.86 -2.62 9.24
C PHE A 89 -4.13 -2.31 8.44
N HIS A 90 -5.26 -2.83 8.89
CA HIS A 90 -6.54 -2.75 8.21
C HIS A 90 -7.64 -2.21 9.12
N LEU A 91 -8.66 -1.58 8.53
CA LEU A 91 -9.81 -1.06 9.28
C LEU A 91 -10.56 -2.18 10.02
N TYR A 92 -10.71 -3.34 9.39
CA TYR A 92 -11.39 -4.48 9.99
C TYR A 92 -10.67 -5.08 11.21
N GLU A 93 -9.41 -4.71 11.48
CA GLU A 93 -8.70 -5.09 12.72
C GLU A 93 -9.17 -4.27 13.94
N GLY A 94 -10.08 -3.30 13.73
CA GLY A 94 -10.63 -2.45 14.80
C GLY A 94 -9.79 -1.20 15.10
N TYR A 95 -8.74 -0.95 14.31
CA TYR A 95 -7.95 0.27 14.42
C TYR A 95 -8.64 1.48 13.79
N SER A 96 -8.40 2.67 14.36
CA SER A 96 -8.80 3.91 13.70
C SER A 96 -8.05 4.08 12.36
N ILE A 97 -8.68 4.78 11.41
CA ILE A 97 -8.07 5.00 10.10
C ILE A 97 -6.75 5.79 10.19
N GLN A 98 -6.64 6.72 11.15
CA GLN A 98 -5.39 7.44 11.42
C GLN A 98 -4.29 6.50 11.91
N LYS A 99 -4.63 5.52 12.76
CA LYS A 99 -3.68 4.54 13.30
C LYS A 99 -3.10 3.64 12.20
N ILE A 100 -3.95 3.11 11.32
CA ILE A 100 -3.46 2.23 10.24
C ILE A 100 -2.60 2.97 9.21
N THR A 101 -2.80 4.28 9.06
CA THR A 101 -2.02 5.12 8.13
C THR A 101 -0.83 5.84 8.78
N LEU A 102 -0.65 5.72 10.10
CA LEU A 102 0.45 6.35 10.86
C LEU A 102 1.84 6.10 10.22
N PRO A 103 2.16 4.89 9.71
CA PRO A 103 3.46 4.64 9.09
C PRO A 103 3.79 5.56 7.92
N MET A 104 2.80 6.07 7.18
CA MET A 104 3.06 7.00 6.07
C MET A 104 3.59 8.35 6.55
N ARG A 105 3.10 8.85 7.70
CA ARG A 105 3.64 10.06 8.34
C ARG A 105 5.05 9.83 8.87
N ILE A 106 5.30 8.65 9.44
CA ILE A 106 6.64 8.25 9.89
C ILE A 106 7.59 8.16 8.68
N PHE A 107 7.17 7.56 7.58
CA PHE A 107 7.96 7.49 6.34
C PHE A 107 8.37 8.87 5.83
N LYS A 108 7.43 9.83 5.82
CA LYS A 108 7.75 11.22 5.51
C LYS A 108 8.87 11.78 6.40
N MET A 109 8.80 11.52 7.70
CA MET A 109 9.80 11.99 8.68
C MET A 109 11.14 11.26 8.60
N LEU A 110 11.15 10.01 8.11
CA LEU A 110 12.36 9.26 7.79
C LEU A 110 13.06 9.75 6.51
N GLY A 111 12.43 10.63 5.73
CA GLY A 111 12.96 11.15 4.47
C GLY A 111 12.52 10.37 3.23
N VAL A 112 11.49 9.51 3.34
CA VAL A 112 10.92 8.81 2.18
C VAL A 112 10.29 9.82 1.22
N GLU A 113 10.67 9.71 -0.06
CA GLU A 113 10.18 10.55 -1.15
C GLU A 113 9.14 9.82 -2.02
N THR A 114 9.31 8.49 -2.18
CA THR A 114 8.43 7.63 -2.97
C THR A 114 7.95 6.45 -2.14
N VAL A 115 6.65 6.15 -2.19
CA VAL A 115 6.08 4.94 -1.59
C VAL A 115 5.54 3.98 -2.65
N MET A 116 5.88 2.70 -2.51
CA MET A 116 5.39 1.59 -3.33
C MET A 116 4.46 0.71 -2.49
N LEU A 117 3.18 0.69 -2.84
CA LEU A 117 2.14 -0.01 -2.08
C LEU A 117 1.69 -1.25 -2.85
N THR A 118 1.61 -2.39 -2.19
CA THR A 118 1.19 -3.65 -2.82
C THR A 118 0.01 -4.28 -2.10
N ASN A 119 -0.99 -4.82 -2.77
CA ASN A 119 -2.08 -5.54 -2.08
C ASN A 119 -2.51 -6.79 -2.84
N ALA A 120 -3.27 -7.63 -2.15
CA ALA A 120 -4.11 -8.63 -2.78
C ALA A 120 -5.50 -8.03 -3.01
N ALA A 121 -6.12 -8.35 -4.14
CA ALA A 121 -7.44 -7.84 -4.51
C ALA A 121 -8.27 -8.89 -5.25
N GLY A 122 -9.59 -8.79 -5.11
CA GLY A 122 -10.54 -9.51 -5.94
C GLY A 122 -10.71 -8.81 -7.30
N GLY A 123 -10.67 -9.57 -8.39
CA GLY A 123 -10.93 -9.08 -9.73
C GLY A 123 -12.41 -8.81 -9.95
N LEU A 124 -12.76 -7.58 -10.32
CA LEU A 124 -14.10 -7.19 -10.77
C LEU A 124 -14.16 -7.11 -12.30
N ASN A 125 -13.05 -6.79 -12.94
CA ASN A 125 -12.94 -6.77 -14.39
C ASN A 125 -12.91 -8.21 -14.95
N HIS A 126 -13.85 -8.53 -15.83
CA HIS A 126 -13.99 -9.86 -16.42
C HIS A 126 -12.80 -10.30 -17.29
N ASP A 127 -11.99 -9.35 -17.77
CA ASP A 127 -10.79 -9.66 -18.57
C ASP A 127 -9.58 -10.01 -17.70
N PHE A 128 -9.64 -9.75 -16.40
CA PHE A 128 -8.56 -10.09 -15.48
C PHE A 128 -8.63 -11.56 -15.10
N LYS A 129 -7.46 -12.13 -14.81
CA LYS A 129 -7.30 -13.51 -14.37
C LYS A 129 -6.63 -13.56 -13.01
N MET A 130 -6.83 -14.65 -12.28
CA MET A 130 -6.07 -14.89 -11.06
C MET A 130 -4.57 -14.92 -11.38
N GLY A 131 -3.78 -14.21 -10.58
CA GLY A 131 -2.36 -14.02 -10.78
C GLY A 131 -1.99 -12.85 -11.69
N ASP A 132 -2.96 -12.12 -12.26
CA ASP A 132 -2.68 -10.85 -12.94
C ASP A 132 -2.19 -9.81 -11.92
N ILE A 133 -1.28 -8.95 -12.37
CA ILE A 133 -0.75 -7.82 -11.59
C ILE A 133 -1.37 -6.57 -12.18
N MET A 134 -2.24 -5.90 -11.42
CA MET A 134 -2.86 -4.65 -11.83
C MET A 134 -2.11 -3.46 -11.23
N ILE A 135 -1.52 -2.62 -12.06
CA ILE A 135 -1.08 -1.28 -11.67
C ILE A 135 -2.32 -0.44 -11.36
N ILE A 136 -2.35 0.18 -10.18
CA ILE A 136 -3.47 1.01 -9.77
C ILE A 136 -3.33 2.38 -10.45
N LYS A 137 -4.26 2.69 -11.35
CA LYS A 137 -4.31 4.02 -12.00
C LYS A 137 -5.08 5.06 -11.21
N ASP A 138 -6.09 4.61 -10.47
CA ASP A 138 -6.98 5.43 -9.67
C ASP A 138 -7.66 4.59 -8.58
N HIS A 139 -8.38 5.21 -7.65
CA HIS A 139 -9.18 4.50 -6.67
C HIS A 139 -10.60 5.05 -6.44
N LEU A 140 -11.47 4.16 -5.94
CA LEU A 140 -12.71 4.52 -5.28
C LEU A 140 -12.54 4.32 -3.77
N ASN A 141 -12.72 5.39 -2.98
CA ASN A 141 -12.61 5.35 -1.53
C ASN A 141 -13.99 5.37 -0.86
N LEU A 142 -14.68 4.21 -0.86
CA LEU A 142 -16.03 4.13 -0.30
C LEU A 142 -16.12 4.48 1.20
N PRO A 143 -15.20 4.03 2.09
CA PRO A 143 -15.18 4.53 3.47
C PRO A 143 -15.05 6.06 3.54
N GLY A 144 -14.25 6.64 2.66
CA GLY A 144 -14.08 8.09 2.55
C GLY A 144 -15.36 8.85 2.24
N PHE A 145 -16.22 8.31 1.37
CA PHE A 145 -17.53 8.93 1.07
C PHE A 145 -18.46 8.98 2.29
N ALA A 146 -18.30 8.06 3.23
CA ALA A 146 -19.03 8.05 4.51
C ALA A 146 -18.32 8.85 5.63
N GLY A 147 -17.22 9.54 5.33
CA GLY A 147 -16.46 10.34 6.31
C GLY A 147 -15.35 9.59 7.05
N ILE A 148 -15.14 8.30 6.76
CA ILE A 148 -14.03 7.51 7.28
C ILE A 148 -12.80 7.79 6.39
N ASN A 149 -12.09 8.86 6.72
CA ASN A 149 -10.93 9.34 5.97
C ASN A 149 -9.76 9.64 6.94
N PRO A 150 -8.50 9.26 6.61
CA PRO A 150 -7.37 9.50 7.51
C PRO A 150 -7.05 10.99 7.75
N LEU A 151 -7.57 11.89 6.91
CA LEU A 151 -7.41 13.34 7.07
C LEU A 151 -8.58 14.00 7.83
N ASN A 152 -9.53 13.21 8.34
CA ASN A 152 -10.59 13.72 9.21
C ASN A 152 -10.02 14.18 10.56
N GLY A 153 -10.57 15.27 11.11
CA GLY A 153 -10.04 15.98 12.28
C GLY A 153 -9.29 17.27 11.92
N PRO A 154 -8.61 17.94 12.86
CA PRO A 154 -7.75 19.10 12.59
C PRO A 154 -6.59 18.75 11.64
N ASN A 155 -6.23 19.68 10.74
CA ASN A 155 -5.08 19.51 9.84
C ASN A 155 -3.82 20.09 10.47
N ASP A 156 -2.73 19.34 10.43
CA ASP A 156 -1.40 19.84 10.78
C ASP A 156 -0.66 20.21 9.48
N GLU A 157 -0.45 21.52 9.28
CA GLU A 157 0.15 22.06 8.05
C GLU A 157 1.61 21.62 7.84
N ARG A 158 2.28 21.08 8.87
CA ARG A 158 3.62 20.52 8.75
C ARG A 158 3.64 19.22 7.94
N PHE A 159 2.52 18.50 7.87
CA PHE A 159 2.39 17.33 7.00
C PHE A 159 1.92 17.72 5.60
N GLY A 160 0.89 18.55 5.51
CA GLY A 160 0.30 18.90 4.22
C GLY A 160 -0.87 19.86 4.30
N VAL A 161 -1.42 20.18 3.13
CA VAL A 161 -2.55 21.11 2.98
C VAL A 161 -3.85 20.54 3.53
N ARG A 162 -4.78 21.41 3.93
CA ARG A 162 -6.09 21.01 4.45
C ARG A 162 -6.92 20.20 3.44
N PHE A 163 -6.86 20.59 2.17
CA PHE A 163 -7.66 20.00 1.09
C PHE A 163 -6.72 19.41 0.04
N GLN A 164 -6.29 18.17 0.27
CA GLN A 164 -5.38 17.46 -0.62
C GLN A 164 -6.09 17.06 -1.92
N CYS A 165 -5.50 17.44 -3.06
CA CYS A 165 -5.94 16.96 -4.37
C CYS A 165 -5.55 15.49 -4.55
N MET A 166 -6.45 14.68 -5.11
CA MET A 166 -6.23 13.25 -5.35
C MET A 166 -6.34 12.85 -6.84
N SER A 167 -6.59 13.79 -7.75
CA SER A 167 -6.68 13.47 -9.20
C SER A 167 -5.35 13.05 -9.83
N ASP A 168 -4.24 13.26 -9.11
CA ASP A 168 -2.89 12.85 -9.46
C ASP A 168 -2.29 11.93 -8.38
N ALA A 169 -3.15 11.22 -7.63
CA ALA A 169 -2.73 10.45 -6.47
C ALA A 169 -1.74 9.32 -6.77
N TYR A 170 -1.80 8.78 -7.99
CA TYR A 170 -0.89 7.77 -8.47
C TYR A 170 0.00 8.38 -9.55
N ASP A 171 1.30 8.29 -9.34
CA ASP A 171 2.29 9.00 -10.15
C ASP A 171 2.38 8.39 -11.56
N ARG A 172 2.06 9.19 -12.58
CA ARG A 172 2.00 8.74 -13.98
C ARG A 172 3.34 8.27 -14.51
N GLU A 173 4.44 8.87 -14.06
CA GLU A 173 5.78 8.44 -14.50
C GLU A 173 6.12 7.09 -13.89
N LEU A 174 5.75 6.86 -12.62
CA LEU A 174 5.96 5.55 -11.98
C LEU A 174 5.07 4.46 -12.59
N GLN A 175 3.84 4.79 -13.00
CA GLN A 175 2.96 3.88 -13.74
C GLN A 175 3.56 3.50 -15.09
N GLN A 176 4.02 4.49 -15.87
CA GLN A 176 4.67 4.24 -17.15
C GLN A 176 5.95 3.41 -16.97
N LEU A 177 6.77 3.75 -15.97
CA LEU A 177 7.97 2.98 -15.63
C LEU A 177 7.63 1.52 -15.31
N ALA A 178 6.56 1.27 -14.56
CA ALA A 178 6.10 -0.08 -14.26
C ALA A 178 5.70 -0.86 -15.51
N MET A 179 4.99 -0.20 -16.44
CA MET A 179 4.61 -0.78 -17.73
C MET A 179 5.83 -1.12 -18.57
N ASP A 180 6.80 -0.19 -18.68
CA ASP A 180 8.03 -0.39 -19.45
C ASP A 180 8.88 -1.53 -18.85
N VAL A 181 9.07 -1.53 -17.53
CA VAL A 181 9.76 -2.62 -16.83
C VAL A 181 9.01 -3.94 -16.99
N GLY A 182 7.69 -3.92 -16.95
CA GLY A 182 6.87 -5.09 -17.20
C GLY A 182 7.08 -5.68 -18.59
N GLN A 183 7.12 -4.84 -19.63
CA GLN A 183 7.42 -5.26 -20.99
C GLN A 183 8.83 -5.83 -21.12
N ASP A 184 9.85 -5.16 -20.55
CA ASP A 184 11.23 -5.64 -20.52
C ASP A 184 11.37 -7.02 -19.85
N LEU A 185 10.54 -7.29 -18.83
CA LEU A 185 10.51 -8.56 -18.10
C LEU A 185 9.63 -9.63 -18.78
N GLY A 186 8.92 -9.29 -19.87
CA GLY A 186 8.01 -10.20 -20.58
C GLY A 186 6.68 -10.43 -19.86
N TYR A 187 6.21 -9.45 -19.07
CA TYR A 187 5.00 -9.56 -18.25
C TYR A 187 3.74 -9.01 -18.93
N GLY A 188 3.83 -8.57 -20.19
CA GLY A 188 2.73 -7.89 -20.90
C GLY A 188 1.39 -8.64 -20.90
N ASP A 189 1.40 -9.98 -20.87
CA ASP A 189 0.17 -10.79 -20.87
C ASP A 189 -0.64 -10.70 -19.58
N PHE A 190 0.03 -10.45 -18.44
CA PHE A 190 -0.58 -10.47 -17.10
C PHE A 190 -0.35 -9.19 -16.30
N LEU A 191 0.36 -8.20 -16.86
CA LEU A 191 0.43 -6.85 -16.30
C LEU A 191 -0.76 -6.04 -16.86
N LYS A 192 -1.61 -5.57 -15.95
CA LYS A 192 -2.83 -4.83 -16.22
C LYS A 192 -2.75 -3.44 -15.61
N GLU A 193 -3.70 -2.59 -15.96
CA GLU A 193 -3.90 -1.28 -15.34
C GLU A 193 -5.39 -1.11 -15.05
N GLY A 194 -5.75 -0.58 -13.88
CA GLY A 194 -7.16 -0.43 -13.50
C GLY A 194 -7.42 0.39 -12.25
N VAL A 195 -8.71 0.61 -11.98
CA VAL A 195 -9.23 1.34 -10.83
C VAL A 195 -9.44 0.39 -9.66
N TYR A 196 -8.86 0.71 -8.50
CA TYR A 196 -9.00 -0.08 -7.28
C TYR A 196 -10.07 0.50 -6.34
N CYS A 197 -11.02 -0.32 -5.90
CA CYS A 197 -11.99 0.08 -4.89
C CYS A 197 -11.58 -0.42 -3.50
N VAL A 198 -11.49 0.47 -2.52
CA VAL A 198 -11.29 0.09 -1.12
C VAL A 198 -12.62 -0.05 -0.37
N LEU A 199 -12.77 -1.14 0.39
CA LEU A 199 -13.86 -1.39 1.32
C LEU A 199 -13.35 -1.51 2.76
N GLY A 200 -14.27 -1.51 3.73
CA GLY A 200 -13.94 -1.70 5.14
C GLY A 200 -13.63 -3.16 5.55
N GLY A 201 -14.30 -4.14 4.94
CA GLY A 201 -14.22 -5.55 5.34
C GLY A 201 -14.85 -5.85 6.72
N PRO A 202 -14.64 -7.05 7.30
CA PRO A 202 -13.82 -8.16 6.79
C PRO A 202 -14.58 -9.14 5.88
N THR A 203 -15.90 -8.98 5.72
CA THR A 203 -16.67 -9.84 4.80
C THR A 203 -16.26 -9.55 3.36
N PHE A 204 -16.09 -10.61 2.56
CA PHE A 204 -16.03 -10.48 1.11
C PHE A 204 -17.35 -9.95 0.55
N GLU A 205 -17.31 -9.47 -0.68
CA GLU A 205 -18.45 -8.87 -1.35
C GLU A 205 -19.52 -9.93 -1.66
N THR A 206 -20.78 -9.54 -1.50
CA THR A 206 -21.91 -10.25 -2.11
C THR A 206 -21.92 -10.07 -3.63
N ILE A 207 -22.66 -10.91 -4.35
CA ILE A 207 -22.85 -10.77 -5.81
C ILE A 207 -23.41 -9.39 -6.19
N ALA A 208 -24.34 -8.85 -5.39
CA ALA A 208 -24.93 -7.56 -5.65
C ALA A 208 -23.92 -6.41 -5.49
N GLU A 209 -23.10 -6.47 -4.43
CA GLU A 209 -22.02 -5.52 -4.20
C GLU A 209 -20.97 -5.61 -5.30
N GLY A 210 -20.49 -6.81 -5.66
CA GLY A 210 -19.54 -7.00 -6.76
C GLY A 210 -20.04 -6.40 -8.08
N ARG A 211 -21.30 -6.68 -8.46
CA ARG A 211 -21.93 -6.07 -9.64
C ARG A 211 -22.03 -4.55 -9.56
N MET A 212 -22.35 -4.01 -8.37
CA MET A 212 -22.40 -2.57 -8.16
C MET A 212 -21.02 -1.94 -8.34
N LEU A 213 -19.98 -2.49 -7.72
CA LEU A 213 -18.61 -1.96 -7.81
C LEU A 213 -18.08 -1.99 -9.24
N HIS A 214 -18.34 -3.08 -9.97
CA HIS A 214 -17.98 -3.18 -11.38
C HIS A 214 -18.68 -2.09 -12.21
N ARG A 215 -19.99 -1.86 -11.99
CA ARG A 215 -20.75 -0.78 -12.67
C ARG A 215 -20.27 0.63 -12.31
N LEU A 216 -19.71 0.82 -11.12
CA LEU A 216 -19.08 2.08 -10.72
C LEU A 216 -17.70 2.29 -11.36
N GLY A 217 -17.21 1.32 -12.15
CA GLY A 217 -15.96 1.40 -12.88
C GLY A 217 -14.74 0.90 -12.11
N ALA A 218 -14.93 0.14 -11.02
CA ALA A 218 -13.82 -0.54 -10.36
C ALA A 218 -13.41 -1.81 -11.11
N ASP A 219 -12.10 -2.00 -11.27
CA ASP A 219 -11.49 -3.18 -11.90
C ASP A 219 -11.05 -4.22 -10.87
N ALA A 220 -10.69 -3.77 -9.66
CA ALA A 220 -10.35 -4.62 -8.53
C ALA A 220 -10.91 -4.05 -7.22
N VAL A 221 -11.12 -4.92 -6.23
CA VAL A 221 -11.60 -4.55 -4.90
C VAL A 221 -10.72 -5.14 -3.81
N GLY A 222 -10.48 -4.38 -2.75
CA GLY A 222 -9.75 -4.85 -1.58
C GLY A 222 -10.05 -4.02 -0.33
N MET A 223 -9.31 -4.29 0.74
CA MET A 223 -9.60 -3.76 2.08
C MET A 223 -8.43 -2.95 2.67
N SER A 224 -7.54 -2.43 1.82
CA SER A 224 -6.37 -1.64 2.23
C SER A 224 -5.93 -0.61 1.17
N THR A 225 -4.71 -0.08 1.31
CA THR A 225 -4.01 0.75 0.31
C THR A 225 -4.51 2.17 0.15
N ALA A 226 -5.75 2.41 -0.26
CA ALA A 226 -6.18 3.77 -0.64
C ALA A 226 -6.03 4.79 0.52
N HIS A 227 -6.21 4.36 1.77
CA HIS A 227 -5.98 5.20 2.94
C HIS A 227 -4.50 5.59 3.12
N GLU A 228 -3.59 4.65 2.87
CA GLU A 228 -2.14 4.88 2.88
C GLU A 228 -1.74 5.84 1.74
N VAL A 229 -2.32 5.67 0.55
CA VAL A 229 -2.16 6.58 -0.60
C VAL A 229 -2.56 8.01 -0.23
N ILE A 230 -3.71 8.20 0.40
CA ILE A 230 -4.21 9.53 0.80
C ILE A 230 -3.21 10.23 1.72
N VAL A 231 -2.71 9.55 2.76
CA VAL A 231 -1.75 10.15 3.70
C VAL A 231 -0.40 10.38 3.05
N ALA A 232 0.04 9.47 2.17
CA ALA A 232 1.30 9.64 1.46
C ALA A 232 1.28 10.88 0.54
N ARG A 233 0.18 11.06 -0.21
CA ARG A 233 -0.04 12.24 -1.06
C ARG A 233 -0.19 13.53 -0.25
N HIS A 234 -0.91 13.48 0.87
CA HIS A 234 -0.98 14.60 1.81
C HIS A 234 0.40 15.05 2.29
N CYS A 235 1.30 14.08 2.54
CA CYS A 235 2.69 14.34 2.91
C CYS A 235 3.61 14.74 1.73
N GLY A 236 3.07 14.85 0.51
CA GLY A 236 3.82 15.20 -0.70
C GLY A 236 4.73 14.10 -1.24
N MET A 237 4.54 12.84 -0.84
CA MET A 237 5.28 11.71 -1.42
C MET A 237 4.73 11.33 -2.80
N ARG A 238 5.61 10.83 -3.68
CA ARG A 238 5.20 10.14 -4.91
C ARG A 238 4.65 8.77 -4.55
N VAL A 239 3.61 8.33 -5.24
CA VAL A 239 2.95 7.06 -4.93
C VAL A 239 2.88 6.19 -6.17
N PHE A 240 3.34 4.95 -6.03
CA PHE A 240 3.05 3.86 -6.94
C PHE A 240 2.33 2.76 -6.17
N ALA A 241 1.32 2.14 -6.80
CA ALA A 241 0.63 1.02 -6.17
C ALA A 241 0.23 -0.04 -7.19
N LEU A 242 0.19 -1.29 -6.72
CA LEU A 242 -0.29 -2.43 -7.49
C LEU A 242 -1.17 -3.35 -6.64
N SER A 243 -2.01 -4.09 -7.34
CA SER A 243 -2.83 -5.17 -6.81
C SER A 243 -2.46 -6.47 -7.51
N LEU A 244 -2.23 -7.53 -6.74
CA LEU A 244 -2.26 -8.89 -7.25
C LEU A 244 -3.71 -9.36 -7.25
N ILE A 245 -4.23 -9.75 -8.41
CA ILE A 245 -5.56 -10.34 -8.52
C ILE A 245 -5.51 -11.76 -7.96
N THR A 246 -6.00 -11.94 -6.74
CA THR A 246 -5.86 -13.20 -6.00
C THR A 246 -7.07 -14.11 -6.09
N ASN A 247 -8.21 -13.56 -6.49
CA ASN A 247 -9.45 -14.28 -6.74
C ASN A 247 -10.29 -13.49 -7.74
N GLN A 248 -11.28 -14.13 -8.36
CA GLN A 248 -12.34 -13.44 -9.09
C GLN A 248 -13.50 -13.16 -8.14
N VAL A 249 -14.07 -11.96 -8.19
CA VAL A 249 -15.28 -11.64 -7.42
C VAL A 249 -16.46 -12.35 -8.06
N VAL A 250 -17.20 -13.12 -7.26
CA VAL A 250 -18.36 -13.85 -7.74
C VAL A 250 -19.49 -12.87 -8.06
N MET A 251 -19.85 -12.78 -9.34
CA MET A 251 -20.91 -11.89 -9.83
C MET A 251 -22.06 -12.64 -10.52
N ASN A 252 -22.08 -13.97 -10.44
CA ASN A 252 -23.17 -14.81 -10.94
C ASN A 252 -23.82 -15.60 -9.80
N TYR A 253 -25.15 -15.58 -9.73
CA TYR A 253 -25.93 -16.31 -8.72
C TYR A 253 -25.91 -17.82 -8.93
N ASP A 254 -25.59 -18.29 -10.13
CA ASP A 254 -25.47 -19.72 -10.44
C ASP A 254 -24.07 -20.29 -10.13
N SER A 255 -23.12 -19.45 -9.67
CA SER A 255 -21.78 -19.91 -9.32
C SER A 255 -21.75 -20.57 -7.93
N GLU A 256 -21.03 -21.68 -7.82
CA GLU A 256 -20.74 -22.32 -6.54
C GLU A 256 -19.42 -21.87 -5.92
N GLU A 257 -18.64 -21.05 -6.63
CA GLU A 257 -17.35 -20.55 -6.15
C GLU A 257 -17.51 -19.65 -4.93
N ARG A 258 -16.52 -19.68 -4.02
CA ARG A 258 -16.49 -18.87 -2.82
C ARG A 258 -15.09 -18.32 -2.57
N ALA A 259 -15.02 -17.00 -2.38
CA ALA A 259 -13.78 -16.37 -1.96
C ALA A 259 -13.32 -16.94 -0.60
N ASN A 260 -12.04 -17.27 -0.51
CA ASN A 260 -11.43 -17.77 0.72
C ASN A 260 -10.00 -17.23 0.86
N HIS A 261 -9.56 -17.03 2.11
CA HIS A 261 -8.27 -16.38 2.38
C HIS A 261 -7.05 -17.27 2.08
N GLU A 262 -7.18 -18.60 2.12
CA GLU A 262 -6.04 -19.50 1.83
C GLU A 262 -5.64 -19.43 0.36
N GLU A 263 -6.62 -19.41 -0.55
CA GLU A 263 -6.38 -19.23 -1.98
C GLU A 263 -5.66 -17.92 -2.29
N VAL A 264 -6.04 -16.85 -1.56
CA VAL A 264 -5.35 -15.54 -1.66
C VAL A 264 -3.86 -15.68 -1.34
N LEU A 265 -3.51 -16.37 -0.26
CA LEU A 265 -2.11 -16.61 0.12
C LEU A 265 -1.39 -17.50 -0.90
N GLN A 266 -2.08 -18.51 -1.45
CA GLN A 266 -1.52 -19.39 -2.47
C GLN A 266 -1.17 -18.66 -3.76
N VAL A 267 -2.08 -17.83 -4.29
CA VAL A 267 -1.81 -17.03 -5.50
C VAL A 267 -0.69 -16.02 -5.24
N GLY A 268 -0.65 -15.43 -4.04
CA GLY A 268 0.47 -14.61 -3.56
C GLY A 268 1.81 -15.31 -3.72
N ARG A 269 1.93 -16.55 -3.21
CA ARG A 269 3.15 -17.36 -3.33
C ARG A 269 3.53 -17.66 -4.79
N GLN A 270 2.55 -17.88 -5.67
CA GLN A 270 2.78 -18.20 -7.09
C GLN A 270 3.32 -17.01 -7.90
N ARG A 271 2.95 -15.77 -7.54
CA ARG A 271 3.37 -14.55 -8.24
C ARG A 271 4.41 -13.71 -7.49
N ALA A 272 4.83 -14.15 -6.30
CA ALA A 272 5.81 -13.46 -5.47
C ALA A 272 7.09 -13.13 -6.25
N ALA A 273 7.69 -14.10 -6.93
CA ALA A 273 8.94 -13.90 -7.67
C ALA A 273 8.82 -12.85 -8.79
N GLN A 274 7.70 -12.85 -9.52
CA GLN A 274 7.47 -11.88 -10.60
C GLN A 274 7.26 -10.47 -10.04
N LEU A 275 6.47 -10.34 -8.98
CA LEU A 275 6.22 -9.07 -8.29
C LEU A 275 7.50 -8.50 -7.67
N GLU A 276 8.26 -9.35 -6.98
CA GLU A 276 9.57 -9.04 -6.42
C GLU A 276 10.53 -8.52 -7.48
N ARG A 277 10.59 -9.19 -8.63
CA ARG A 277 11.43 -8.75 -9.75
C ARG A 277 10.95 -7.44 -10.37
N LEU A 278 9.63 -7.26 -10.53
CA LEU A 278 9.05 -6.01 -11.05
C LEU A 278 9.41 -4.84 -10.13
N VAL A 279 9.06 -4.92 -8.85
CA VAL A 279 9.28 -3.86 -7.86
C VAL A 279 10.76 -3.58 -7.68
N SER A 280 11.60 -4.60 -7.52
CA SER A 280 13.04 -4.38 -7.37
C SER A 280 13.69 -3.75 -8.60
N THR A 281 13.24 -4.10 -9.81
CA THR A 281 13.73 -3.47 -11.05
C THR A 281 13.24 -2.03 -11.15
N MET A 282 11.97 -1.75 -10.80
CA MET A 282 11.46 -0.38 -10.74
C MET A 282 12.27 0.48 -9.78
N VAL A 283 12.55 0.01 -8.56
CA VAL A 283 13.32 0.77 -7.56
C VAL A 283 14.70 1.18 -8.09
N THR A 284 15.32 0.39 -8.96
CA THR A 284 16.60 0.76 -9.59
C THR A 284 16.49 1.89 -10.61
N LYS A 285 15.31 2.08 -11.20
CA LYS A 285 15.03 3.03 -12.28
C LYS A 285 14.25 4.27 -11.82
N ILE A 286 13.87 4.38 -10.53
CA ILE A 286 13.23 5.58 -10.00
C ILE A 286 14.24 6.74 -10.00
N VAL A 287 13.92 7.79 -10.74
CA VAL A 287 14.66 9.06 -10.74
C VAL A 287 14.18 9.91 -9.58
N HIS A 288 15.12 10.45 -8.78
CA HIS A 288 14.78 11.32 -7.66
C HIS A 288 14.70 12.77 -8.12
N ASN A 289 13.87 13.57 -7.45
CA ASN A 289 13.73 15.01 -7.77
C ASN A 289 15.07 15.78 -7.65
N ASN A 290 16.05 15.24 -6.95
CA ASN A 290 17.39 15.83 -6.78
C ASN A 290 18.41 15.44 -7.86
N ASP A 291 18.09 14.50 -8.76
CA ASP A 291 19.01 14.11 -9.83
C ASP A 291 19.02 15.13 -10.99
N GLY A 292 18.05 16.05 -11.05
CA GLY A 292 17.98 17.15 -12.03
C GLY A 292 18.64 18.47 -11.60
N LEU A 293 19.27 18.52 -10.43
CA LEU A 293 20.02 19.69 -9.92
C LEU A 293 21.55 19.47 -9.93
N ARG A 294 22.01 18.41 -10.60
CA ARG A 294 23.41 18.12 -10.84
C ARG A 294 23.72 18.22 -12.34
N ASP A 295 23.55 19.41 -12.89
CA ASP A 295 24.21 19.85 -14.12
C ASP A 295 24.63 21.32 -13.97
#